data_AF-A0A9X1BRC0-F1
#
_entry.id   AF-A0A9X1BRC0-F1
#
_cell.length_a   1.000
_cell.length_b   1.000
_cell.length_c   1.000
_cell.angle_alpha   90.00
_cell.angle_beta   90.00
_cell.angle_gamma   90.00
#
_symmetry.space_group_name_H-M   'P 1'
#
loop_
_entity.id
_entity.type
_entity.pdbx_description
1 polymer ?
#
loop_
_entity_poly.entity_id
_entity_poly.type
_entity_poly.pdbx_seq_one_letter_code
_entity_poly.pdbx_strand_id
1 'polypeptide(L)'
;MKSHLLVLACLLLAGCGGAGDVQATDPGAEPSAQPGAEAMPTDIPPADGTVATRALGTVLDTGSPELCLGAVAESWPPQCRGIPLRDWDWSSLDGVFERSGDTRWGEFFVAGTFDGTAMTVRQAVPAALHSPVSEPPGPEPDPGDASAGELESMAEELGDLPGVLTVVPTDGRLDVSVVHDDGTLQAWADRTYGPGQVVLESAFVPVG
;
A
#
# COMPACT_ATOMS: atom_id res chain seq x y z
N MET A 1 -10.50 -12.77 72.97
CA MET A 1 -10.13 -11.40 72.54
C MET A 1 -10.93 -11.15 71.27
N LYS A 2 -12.17 -10.59 71.32
CA LYS A 2 -12.51 -9.14 71.26
C LYS A 2 -11.68 -8.45 70.15
N SER A 3 -12.23 -7.98 69.03
CA SER A 3 -13.47 -7.21 68.88
C SER A 3 -14.16 -7.43 67.53
N HIS A 4 -15.49 -7.49 67.57
CA HIS A 4 -16.38 -7.14 66.46
C HIS A 4 -16.59 -5.61 66.46
N LEU A 5 -16.67 -4.96 65.30
CA LEU A 5 -17.55 -3.80 65.17
C LEU A 5 -18.18 -3.80 63.77
N LEU A 6 -19.49 -4.03 63.81
CA LEU A 6 -20.51 -3.83 62.78
C LEU A 6 -20.57 -2.34 62.41
N VAL A 7 -20.72 -2.00 61.13
CA VAL A 7 -21.38 -0.74 60.74
C VAL A 7 -22.44 -1.05 59.69
N LEU A 8 -23.65 -0.61 60.03
CA LEU A 8 -24.94 -0.88 59.42
C LEU A 8 -25.38 0.32 58.57
N ALA A 9 -25.80 0.01 57.34
CA ALA A 9 -26.90 0.57 56.53
C ALA A 9 -27.27 2.08 56.54
N CYS A 10 -27.35 2.56 55.29
CA CYS A 10 -28.45 3.30 54.65
C CYS A 10 -28.86 4.71 55.11
N LEU A 11 -28.71 5.69 54.19
CA LEU A 11 -29.73 6.70 53.92
C LEU A 11 -29.68 7.17 52.45
N LEU A 12 -30.86 7.27 51.85
CA LEU A 12 -31.22 7.51 50.45
C LEU A 12 -31.10 8.98 50.04
N LEU A 13 -30.83 9.26 48.76
CA LEU A 13 -31.35 10.43 48.02
C LEU A 13 -31.37 10.12 46.51
N ALA A 14 -32.56 10.12 45.93
CA ALA A 14 -32.78 10.17 44.49
C ALA A 14 -32.66 11.62 44.00
N GLY A 15 -32.02 11.84 42.85
CA GLY A 15 -32.00 13.12 42.14
C GLY A 15 -31.47 12.96 40.72
N CYS A 16 -32.36 13.07 39.73
CA CYS A 16 -32.01 13.14 38.30
C CYS A 16 -31.40 14.51 37.96
N GLY A 17 -30.44 14.52 37.04
CA GLY A 17 -29.94 15.74 36.42
C GLY A 17 -28.93 15.40 35.34
N GLY A 18 -29.42 15.15 34.12
CA GLY A 18 -28.57 15.03 32.95
C GLY A 18 -27.84 16.34 32.67
N ALA A 19 -26.53 16.27 32.58
CA ALA A 19 -25.75 17.19 31.76
C ALA A 19 -25.22 16.33 30.61
N GLY A 20 -26.05 16.20 29.56
CA GLY A 20 -25.47 15.91 28.26
C GLY A 20 -24.58 17.11 27.96
N ASP A 21 -23.28 16.87 27.83
CA ASP A 21 -22.38 17.86 27.28
C ASP A 21 -22.89 18.14 25.86
N VAL A 22 -23.65 19.23 25.76
CA VAL A 22 -24.04 19.83 24.50
C VAL A 22 -22.74 20.38 23.95
N GLN A 23 -22.03 19.55 23.20
CA GLN A 23 -20.96 20.04 22.36
C GLN A 23 -21.61 20.99 21.36
N ALA A 24 -21.34 22.29 21.51
CA ALA A 24 -21.77 23.29 20.57
C ALA A 24 -21.16 22.93 19.21
N THR A 25 -21.96 22.35 18.32
CA THR A 25 -21.63 22.26 16.91
C THR A 25 -21.80 23.65 16.32
N ASP A 26 -20.68 24.29 16.01
CA ASP A 26 -20.66 25.54 15.25
C ASP A 26 -21.19 25.23 13.83
N PRO A 27 -22.36 25.76 13.42
CA PRO A 27 -22.87 25.58 12.07
C PRO A 27 -22.11 26.57 11.17
N GLY A 28 -20.85 26.27 10.89
CA GLY A 28 -19.97 27.17 10.15
C GLY A 28 -18.53 26.71 9.97
N ALA A 29 -18.10 25.63 10.61
CA ALA A 29 -16.81 25.01 10.28
C ALA A 29 -16.93 24.26 8.94
N GLU A 30 -16.85 25.00 7.84
CA GLU A 30 -16.35 24.43 6.59
C GLU A 30 -14.99 23.80 6.89
N PRO A 31 -14.68 22.58 6.39
CA PRO A 31 -13.33 22.04 6.50
C PRO A 31 -12.38 23.08 5.94
N SER A 32 -11.57 23.67 6.80
CA SER A 32 -10.54 24.61 6.39
C SER A 32 -9.54 23.80 5.57
N ALA A 33 -9.73 23.79 4.24
CA ALA A 33 -8.75 23.26 3.31
C ALA A 33 -7.43 23.99 3.60
N GLN A 34 -6.42 23.26 4.05
CA GLN A 34 -5.07 23.79 4.18
C GLN A 34 -4.69 24.45 2.83
N PRO A 35 -4.36 25.75 2.81
CA PRO A 35 -3.84 26.38 1.60
C PRO A 35 -2.52 25.71 1.23
N GLY A 36 -2.53 24.82 0.23
CA GLY A 36 -1.31 24.17 -0.28
C GLY A 36 -1.38 22.66 -0.54
N ALA A 37 -2.43 21.94 -0.13
CA ALA A 37 -2.56 20.53 -0.48
C ALA A 37 -2.89 20.39 -1.97
N GLU A 38 -1.90 20.02 -2.79
CA GLU A 38 -2.15 19.62 -4.18
C GLU A 38 -3.10 18.42 -4.19
N ALA A 39 -4.07 18.41 -5.11
CA ALA A 39 -4.98 17.29 -5.25
C ALA A 39 -4.19 15.99 -5.51
N MET A 40 -4.59 14.91 -4.85
CA MET A 40 -3.98 13.59 -5.05
C MET A 40 -4.10 13.15 -6.52
N PRO A 41 -3.03 12.58 -7.10
CA PRO A 41 -3.07 11.94 -8.40
C PRO A 41 -4.16 10.88 -8.49
N THR A 42 -4.84 10.78 -9.63
CA THR A 42 -5.95 9.85 -9.84
C THR A 42 -5.59 8.63 -10.69
N ASP A 43 -4.40 8.62 -11.26
CA ASP A 43 -3.95 7.60 -12.19
C ASP A 43 -2.51 7.17 -11.87
N ILE A 44 -2.15 5.95 -12.28
CA ILE A 44 -0.77 5.46 -12.20
C ILE A 44 -0.03 5.97 -13.46
N PRO A 45 1.11 6.67 -13.33
CA PRO A 45 1.88 7.08 -14.50
C PRO A 45 2.27 5.87 -15.36
N PRO A 46 2.08 5.92 -16.69
CA PRO A 46 2.56 4.86 -17.58
C PRO A 46 4.09 4.84 -17.61
N ALA A 47 4.66 3.72 -18.07
CA ALA A 47 6.11 3.63 -18.25
C ALA A 47 6.54 4.03 -19.65
N ASP A 48 7.60 4.82 -19.73
CA ASP A 48 8.29 5.08 -20.99
C ASP A 48 9.19 3.87 -21.35
N GLY A 49 8.74 3.06 -22.31
CA GLY A 49 9.50 1.91 -22.82
C GLY A 49 9.25 0.62 -22.04
N THR A 50 10.28 -0.24 -21.97
CA THR A 50 10.17 -1.56 -21.31
C THR A 50 10.59 -1.47 -19.86
N VAL A 51 9.74 -2.01 -18.99
CA VAL A 51 9.98 -2.15 -17.55
C VAL A 51 9.94 -3.60 -17.13
N ALA A 52 10.51 -3.90 -15.97
CA ALA A 52 10.43 -5.18 -15.32
C ALA A 52 10.06 -5.04 -13.84
N THR A 53 9.55 -6.11 -13.24
CA THR A 53 9.27 -6.14 -11.81
C THR A 53 10.57 -6.10 -11.01
N ARG A 54 10.64 -5.22 -10.02
CA ARG A 54 11.78 -5.08 -9.11
C ARG A 54 12.01 -6.35 -8.28
N ALA A 55 10.92 -6.97 -7.85
CA ALA A 55 10.88 -8.24 -7.15
C ALA A 55 10.00 -9.25 -7.93
N LEU A 56 9.93 -10.49 -7.44
CA LEU A 56 8.96 -11.45 -7.94
C LEU A 56 7.53 -10.96 -7.61
N GLY A 57 6.61 -11.12 -8.55
CA GLY A 57 5.19 -10.92 -8.33
C GLY A 57 4.43 -12.23 -8.48
N THR A 58 3.28 -12.33 -7.81
CA THR A 58 2.37 -13.46 -8.02
C THR A 58 1.52 -13.18 -9.24
N VAL A 59 1.53 -14.06 -10.24
CA VAL A 59 0.53 -14.05 -11.31
C VAL A 59 -0.60 -14.98 -10.91
N LEU A 60 -1.82 -14.45 -10.81
CA LEU A 60 -3.05 -15.17 -10.49
C LEU A 60 -3.98 -15.12 -11.70
N ASP A 61 -4.60 -16.25 -12.05
CA ASP A 61 -5.56 -16.33 -13.14
C ASP A 61 -6.79 -17.13 -12.70
N THR A 62 -7.91 -16.42 -12.50
CA THR A 62 -9.24 -16.98 -12.21
C THR A 62 -10.16 -16.98 -13.44
N GLY A 63 -9.59 -16.79 -14.63
CA GLY A 63 -10.28 -16.55 -15.91
C GLY A 63 -9.75 -15.31 -16.65
N SER A 64 -8.99 -14.47 -15.96
CA SER A 64 -8.20 -13.37 -16.53
C SER A 64 -6.93 -13.22 -15.70
N PRO A 65 -5.73 -13.29 -16.31
CA PRO A 65 -4.48 -13.22 -15.58
C PRO A 65 -4.18 -11.80 -15.08
N GLU A 66 -3.77 -11.70 -13.82
CA GLU A 66 -3.35 -10.46 -13.17
C GLU A 66 -2.04 -10.67 -12.41
N LEU A 67 -1.21 -9.63 -12.38
CA LEU A 67 0.05 -9.58 -11.66
C LEU A 67 -0.13 -8.81 -10.35
N CYS A 68 0.01 -9.53 -9.25
CA CYS A 68 -0.08 -9.01 -7.90
C CYS A 68 1.33 -8.68 -7.40
N LEU A 69 1.57 -7.37 -7.18
CA LEU A 69 2.84 -6.83 -6.68
C LEU A 69 2.76 -6.39 -5.21
N GLY A 70 1.55 -6.29 -4.67
CA GLY A 70 1.29 -5.97 -3.25
C GLY A 70 1.04 -7.23 -2.43
N ALA A 71 0.35 -7.06 -1.31
CA ALA A 71 0.01 -8.17 -0.42
C ALA A 71 -0.83 -9.24 -1.12
N VAL A 72 -0.44 -10.51 -0.94
CA VAL A 72 -1.15 -11.69 -1.42
C VAL A 72 -1.64 -12.49 -0.22
N ALA A 73 -2.93 -12.86 -0.21
CA ALA A 73 -3.50 -13.60 0.90
C ALA A 73 -2.99 -15.04 0.94
N GLU A 74 -2.61 -15.50 2.13
CA GLU A 74 -2.16 -16.86 2.39
C GLU A 74 -3.32 -17.88 2.31
N SER A 75 -3.66 -18.30 1.09
CA SER A 75 -4.71 -19.29 0.80
C SER A 75 -4.34 -20.17 -0.40
N TRP A 76 -5.16 -21.20 -0.68
CA TRP A 76 -4.92 -22.16 -1.76
C TRP A 76 -6.21 -22.40 -2.59
N PRO A 77 -6.49 -21.64 -3.66
CA PRO A 77 -5.64 -20.62 -4.32
C PRO A 77 -5.42 -19.35 -3.50
N PRO A 78 -4.31 -18.60 -3.73
CA PRO A 78 -4.11 -17.28 -3.15
C PRO A 78 -5.16 -16.30 -3.65
N GLN A 79 -5.34 -15.20 -2.93
CA GLN A 79 -6.23 -14.11 -3.33
C GLN A 79 -5.46 -12.80 -3.36
N CYS A 80 -5.62 -12.05 -4.45
CA CYS A 80 -5.10 -10.71 -4.60
C CYS A 80 -5.92 -9.97 -5.67
N ARG A 81 -5.64 -8.69 -5.84
CA ARG A 81 -6.04 -7.93 -7.03
C ARG A 81 -4.77 -7.31 -7.58
N GLY A 82 -4.62 -7.34 -8.88
CA GLY A 82 -3.37 -6.97 -9.52
C GLY A 82 -3.56 -6.16 -10.79
N ILE A 83 -2.43 -6.00 -11.48
CA ILE A 83 -2.37 -5.38 -12.80
C ILE A 83 -2.79 -6.43 -13.84
N PRO A 84 -3.82 -6.18 -14.66
CA PRO A 84 -4.18 -7.07 -15.76
C PRO A 84 -2.98 -7.36 -16.67
N LEU A 85 -2.82 -8.62 -17.04
CA LEU A 85 -1.79 -9.07 -17.97
C LEU A 85 -2.36 -9.27 -19.37
N ARG A 86 -1.71 -8.64 -20.36
CA ARG A 86 -1.92 -8.91 -21.79
C ARG A 86 -0.80 -9.80 -22.30
N ASP A 87 -1.09 -10.59 -23.34
CA ASP A 87 -0.16 -11.54 -23.96
C ASP A 87 0.40 -12.60 -23.00
N TRP A 88 -0.29 -12.88 -21.89
CA TRP A 88 0.11 -13.93 -20.94
C TRP A 88 -0.23 -15.33 -21.46
N ASP A 89 0.74 -16.25 -21.41
CA ASP A 89 0.58 -17.63 -21.89
C ASP A 89 1.16 -18.66 -20.92
N TRP A 90 0.25 -19.34 -20.21
CA TRP A 90 0.59 -20.42 -19.29
C TRP A 90 1.22 -21.64 -19.96
N SER A 91 0.99 -21.88 -21.26
CA SER A 91 1.50 -23.08 -21.93
C SER A 91 3.02 -23.09 -22.06
N SER A 92 3.64 -21.92 -22.04
CA SER A 92 5.09 -21.75 -22.00
C SER A 92 5.70 -21.98 -20.60
N LEU A 93 4.86 -22.16 -19.57
CA LEU A 93 5.20 -22.22 -18.15
C LEU A 93 4.77 -23.56 -17.52
N ASP A 94 4.62 -24.61 -18.31
CA ASP A 94 4.21 -25.92 -17.81
C ASP A 94 5.16 -26.43 -16.70
N GLY A 95 4.57 -26.83 -15.58
CA GLY A 95 5.28 -27.40 -14.43
C GLY A 95 5.91 -26.41 -13.46
N VAL A 96 5.71 -25.10 -13.65
CA VAL A 96 6.23 -24.04 -12.75
C VAL A 96 5.13 -23.14 -12.16
N PHE A 97 3.89 -23.61 -12.17
CA PHE A 97 2.74 -22.96 -11.53
C PHE A 97 1.85 -24.00 -10.84
N GLU A 98 1.04 -23.51 -9.90
CA GLU A 98 0.06 -24.29 -9.16
C GLU A 98 -1.34 -24.12 -9.77
N ARG A 99 -2.18 -25.14 -9.59
CA ARG A 99 -3.56 -25.13 -10.13
C ARG A 99 -4.54 -25.76 -9.16
N SER A 100 -5.69 -25.11 -9.01
CA SER A 100 -6.88 -25.67 -8.34
C SER A 100 -8.13 -25.29 -9.13
N GLY A 101 -8.83 -26.30 -9.66
CA GLY A 101 -9.89 -26.09 -10.64
C GLY A 101 -9.37 -25.33 -11.86
N ASP A 102 -10.06 -24.25 -12.21
CA ASP A 102 -9.67 -23.36 -13.31
C ASP A 102 -8.70 -22.24 -12.87
N THR A 103 -8.43 -22.12 -11.56
CA THR A 103 -7.50 -21.11 -11.03
C THR A 103 -6.06 -21.58 -11.16
N ARG A 104 -5.19 -20.72 -11.70
CA ARG A 104 -3.75 -20.94 -11.85
C ARG A 104 -2.99 -19.82 -11.16
N TRP A 105 -1.88 -20.14 -10.51
CA TRP A 105 -1.00 -19.12 -9.95
C TRP A 105 0.45 -19.55 -9.87
N GLY A 106 1.36 -18.59 -9.89
CA GLY A 106 2.78 -18.81 -9.66
C GLY A 106 3.51 -17.50 -9.45
N GLU A 107 4.78 -17.58 -9.07
CA GLU A 107 5.62 -16.40 -8.84
C GLU A 107 6.58 -16.19 -10.01
N PHE A 108 6.61 -14.96 -10.53
CA PHE A 108 7.34 -14.63 -11.74
C PHE A 108 8.01 -13.27 -11.62
N PHE A 109 9.19 -13.17 -12.21
CA PHE A 109 9.74 -11.90 -12.67
C PHE A 109 9.12 -11.61 -14.04
N VAL A 110 8.49 -10.44 -14.20
CA VAL A 110 7.75 -10.09 -15.42
C VAL A 110 8.36 -8.83 -16.03
N ALA A 111 8.56 -8.84 -17.34
CA ALA A 111 9.00 -7.67 -18.10
C ALA A 111 8.14 -7.44 -19.34
N GLY A 112 7.95 -6.17 -19.70
CA GLY A 112 7.05 -5.76 -20.77
C GLY A 112 6.83 -4.26 -20.82
N THR A 113 5.68 -3.84 -21.36
CA THR A 113 5.27 -2.43 -21.40
C THR A 113 4.07 -2.20 -20.50
N PHE A 114 4.10 -1.14 -19.70
CA PHE A 114 3.02 -0.77 -18.78
C PHE A 114 2.37 0.54 -19.21
N ASP A 115 1.05 0.54 -19.40
CA ASP A 115 0.28 1.69 -19.93
C ASP A 115 -0.44 2.51 -18.84
N GLY A 116 -0.08 2.30 -17.56
CA GLY A 116 -0.77 2.88 -16.41
C GLY A 116 -1.94 2.02 -15.91
N THR A 117 -2.41 1.05 -16.71
CA THR A 117 -3.57 0.21 -16.37
C THR A 117 -3.33 -1.28 -16.52
N ALA A 118 -2.47 -1.71 -17.45
CA ALA A 118 -2.19 -3.10 -17.75
C ALA A 118 -0.73 -3.30 -18.17
N MET A 119 -0.20 -4.49 -17.90
CA MET A 119 1.11 -4.93 -18.33
C MET A 119 0.97 -5.81 -19.59
N THR A 120 1.59 -5.39 -20.69
CA THR A 120 1.73 -6.24 -21.87
C THR A 120 3.02 -7.03 -21.78
N VAL A 121 2.90 -8.32 -21.51
CA VAL A 121 4.02 -9.19 -21.14
C VAL A 121 4.86 -9.51 -22.38
N ARG A 122 6.18 -9.37 -22.23
CA ARG A 122 7.17 -9.75 -23.24
C ARG A 122 8.10 -10.85 -22.74
N GLN A 123 8.28 -10.93 -21.43
CA GLN A 123 9.07 -11.95 -20.77
C GLN A 123 8.47 -12.28 -19.41
N ALA A 124 8.46 -13.58 -19.08
CA ALA A 124 8.14 -14.09 -17.76
C ALA A 124 9.23 -15.10 -17.38
N VAL A 125 9.85 -14.91 -16.22
CA VAL A 125 10.84 -15.83 -15.66
C VAL A 125 10.27 -16.40 -14.36
N PRO A 126 10.03 -17.72 -14.27
CA PRO A 126 9.56 -18.36 -13.04
C PRO A 126 10.55 -18.14 -11.90
N ALA A 127 10.04 -18.02 -10.67
CA ALA A 127 10.86 -17.84 -9.47
C ALA A 127 12.02 -18.84 -9.36
N ALA A 128 11.78 -20.11 -9.71
CA ALA A 128 12.79 -21.17 -9.69
C ALA A 128 13.98 -20.94 -10.64
N LEU A 129 13.82 -20.09 -11.66
CA LEU A 129 14.85 -19.74 -12.66
C LEU A 129 15.35 -18.30 -12.49
N HIS A 130 14.68 -17.49 -11.67
CA HIS A 130 15.08 -16.12 -11.43
C HIS A 130 16.22 -16.08 -10.41
N SER A 131 17.37 -15.56 -10.84
CA SER A 131 18.50 -15.28 -9.97
C SER A 131 18.62 -13.77 -9.81
N PRO A 132 18.16 -13.19 -8.69
CA PRO A 132 18.27 -11.75 -8.49
C PRO A 132 19.75 -11.37 -8.36
N VAL A 133 20.16 -10.30 -9.04
CA VAL A 133 21.44 -9.66 -8.77
C VAL A 133 21.29 -8.95 -7.43
N SER A 134 22.07 -9.35 -6.43
CA SER A 134 22.14 -8.58 -5.18
C SER A 134 22.82 -7.25 -5.46
N GLU A 135 22.04 -6.17 -5.45
CA GLU A 135 22.61 -4.83 -5.42
C GLU A 135 23.07 -4.55 -3.97
N PRO A 136 24.28 -4.01 -3.76
CA PRO A 136 24.63 -3.50 -2.44
C PRO A 136 23.58 -2.46 -2.01
N PRO A 137 23.21 -2.42 -0.72
CA PRO A 137 22.28 -1.42 -0.25
C PRO A 137 22.82 -0.03 -0.62
N GLY A 138 21.93 0.80 -1.17
CA GLY A 138 22.21 2.21 -1.40
C GLY A 138 22.50 2.95 -0.09
N PRO A 139 22.88 4.23 -0.16
CA PRO A 139 22.91 5.06 1.04
C PRO A 139 21.54 5.04 1.71
N GLU A 140 21.54 4.93 3.03
CA GLU A 140 20.31 5.01 3.83
C GLU A 140 19.66 6.39 3.59
N PRO A 141 18.36 6.46 3.30
CA PRO A 141 17.69 7.74 3.12
C PRO A 141 17.71 8.53 4.44
N ASP A 142 17.74 9.86 4.33
CA ASP A 142 17.67 10.73 5.50
C ASP A 142 16.36 10.50 6.29
N PRO A 143 16.37 10.62 7.62
CA PRO A 143 15.14 10.55 8.42
C PRO A 143 14.22 11.74 8.12
N GLY A 144 12.91 11.53 8.29
CA GLY A 144 11.92 12.62 8.28
C GLY A 144 11.80 13.31 9.64
N ASP A 145 10.92 14.30 9.73
CA ASP A 145 10.69 15.09 10.95
C ASP A 145 9.27 14.98 11.52
N ALA A 146 8.40 14.18 10.89
CA ALA A 146 7.02 13.98 11.32
C ALA A 146 6.90 13.16 12.61
N SER A 147 5.93 13.55 13.44
CA SER A 147 5.50 12.78 14.60
C SER A 147 4.71 11.53 14.22
N ALA A 148 4.56 10.60 15.16
CA ALA A 148 3.80 9.37 14.92
C ALA A 148 2.34 9.62 14.49
N GLY A 149 1.66 10.63 15.04
CA GLY A 149 0.29 10.97 14.65
C GLY A 149 0.20 11.61 13.27
N GLU A 150 1.22 12.37 12.86
CA GLU A 150 1.31 12.89 11.49
C GLU A 150 1.56 11.76 10.49
N LEU A 151 2.47 10.82 10.80
CA LEU A 151 2.72 9.65 9.96
C LEU A 151 1.48 8.76 9.79
N GLU A 152 0.71 8.54 10.87
CA GLU A 152 -0.54 7.78 10.80
C GLU A 152 -1.55 8.47 9.88
N SER A 153 -1.75 9.78 10.04
CA SER A 153 -2.67 10.57 9.21
C SER A 153 -2.26 10.55 7.73
N MET A 154 -0.97 10.74 7.45
CA MET A 154 -0.43 10.67 6.09
C MET A 154 -0.54 9.26 5.50
N ALA A 155 -0.33 8.22 6.30
CA ALA A 155 -0.38 6.84 5.82
C ALA A 155 -1.81 6.42 5.44
N GLU A 156 -2.81 6.89 6.19
CA GLU A 156 -4.22 6.71 5.84
C GLU A 156 -4.55 7.38 4.50
N GLU A 157 -4.10 8.62 4.30
CA GLU A 157 -4.30 9.35 3.03
C GLU A 157 -3.60 8.64 1.86
N LEU A 158 -2.31 8.31 2.00
CA LEU A 158 -1.53 7.67 0.95
C LEU A 158 -2.00 6.24 0.64
N GLY A 159 -2.76 5.61 1.54
CA GLY A 159 -3.44 4.34 1.28
C GLY A 159 -4.46 4.41 0.14
N ASP A 160 -4.97 5.60 -0.17
CA ASP A 160 -5.89 5.84 -1.29
C ASP A 160 -5.17 6.20 -2.60
N LEU A 161 -3.84 6.36 -2.58
CA LEU A 161 -3.07 6.71 -3.78
C LEU A 161 -3.17 5.58 -4.83
N PRO A 162 -3.58 5.90 -6.08
CA PRO A 162 -3.67 4.90 -7.14
C PRO A 162 -2.36 4.13 -7.34
N GLY A 163 -2.46 2.80 -7.30
CA GLY A 163 -1.30 1.94 -7.47
C GLY A 163 -0.38 1.84 -6.25
N VAL A 164 -0.77 2.34 -5.07
CA VAL A 164 -0.05 2.06 -3.83
C VAL A 164 -0.06 0.56 -3.51
N LEU A 165 1.08 0.04 -3.08
CA LEU A 165 1.28 -1.36 -2.72
C LEU A 165 1.50 -1.50 -1.21
N THR A 166 2.34 -0.63 -0.66
CA THR A 166 2.64 -0.56 0.78
C THR A 166 2.93 0.87 1.20
N VAL A 167 2.55 1.20 2.43
CA VAL A 167 2.92 2.45 3.12
C VAL A 167 3.53 2.07 4.46
N VAL A 168 4.79 2.44 4.68
CA VAL A 168 5.56 2.00 5.85
C VAL A 168 6.18 3.21 6.55
N PRO A 169 5.84 3.46 7.84
CA PRO A 169 6.57 4.44 8.65
C PRO A 169 8.00 3.99 8.91
N THR A 170 8.96 4.83 8.54
CA THR A 170 10.40 4.59 8.70
C THR A 170 11.05 5.87 9.20
N ASP A 171 11.67 5.87 10.39
CA ASP A 171 12.50 6.98 10.90
C ASP A 171 11.96 8.41 10.66
N GLY A 172 10.69 8.65 11.02
CA GLY A 172 10.08 9.98 10.90
C GLY A 172 9.54 10.32 9.51
N ARG A 173 9.64 9.42 8.53
CA ARG A 173 9.07 9.53 7.17
C ARG A 173 8.20 8.34 6.80
N LEU A 174 7.62 8.36 5.60
CA LEU A 174 6.94 7.20 4.99
C LEU A 174 7.74 6.69 3.80
N ASP A 175 8.06 5.40 3.80
CA ASP A 175 8.51 4.68 2.61
C ASP A 175 7.29 4.04 1.94
N VAL A 176 7.03 4.40 0.69
CA VAL A 176 5.81 4.04 -0.05
C VAL A 176 6.19 3.28 -1.31
N SER A 177 5.76 2.03 -1.43
CA SER A 177 5.93 1.29 -2.69
C SER A 177 4.70 1.50 -3.56
N VAL A 178 4.91 1.86 -4.82
CA VAL A 178 3.86 2.03 -5.84
C VAL A 178 4.11 1.15 -7.04
N VAL A 179 3.07 0.89 -7.85
CA VAL A 179 3.19 0.12 -9.09
C VAL A 179 4.23 0.75 -10.03
N HIS A 180 4.12 2.05 -10.28
CA HIS A 180 5.07 2.80 -11.12
C HIS A 180 5.00 4.30 -10.80
N ASP A 181 6.15 4.94 -10.82
CA ASP A 181 6.35 6.38 -10.77
C ASP A 181 7.41 6.77 -11.80
N ASP A 182 7.08 7.70 -12.69
CA ASP A 182 8.03 8.34 -13.62
C ASP A 182 8.73 9.56 -12.99
N GLY A 183 8.50 9.79 -11.70
CA GLY A 183 8.98 10.90 -10.89
C GLY A 183 7.91 11.95 -10.63
N THR A 184 6.75 11.87 -11.31
CA THR A 184 5.65 12.81 -11.10
C THR A 184 4.95 12.61 -9.76
N LEU A 185 4.83 11.37 -9.27
CA LEU A 185 4.28 11.08 -7.94
C LEU A 185 5.24 11.52 -6.84
N GLN A 186 6.55 11.26 -6.95
CA GLN A 186 7.54 11.78 -6.00
C GLN A 186 7.54 13.31 -5.95
N ALA A 187 7.49 13.97 -7.10
CA ALA A 187 7.45 15.42 -7.14
C ALA A 187 6.16 15.97 -6.50
N TRP A 188 5.02 15.30 -6.67
CA TRP A 188 3.78 15.65 -5.96
C TRP A 188 3.92 15.45 -4.46
N ALA A 189 4.43 14.30 -4.02
CA ALA A 189 4.60 13.99 -2.61
C ALA A 189 5.52 15.01 -1.91
N ASP A 190 6.63 15.40 -2.54
CA ASP A 190 7.55 16.41 -2.02
C ASP A 190 6.91 17.80 -1.90
N ARG A 191 5.98 18.16 -2.81
CA ARG A 191 5.24 19.44 -2.73
C ARG A 191 4.14 19.40 -1.67
N THR A 192 3.50 18.24 -1.48
CA THR A 192 2.37 18.07 -0.55
C THR A 192 2.83 17.90 0.89
N TYR A 193 3.85 17.07 1.13
CA TYR A 193 4.30 16.69 2.47
C TYR A 193 5.65 17.29 2.86
N GLY A 194 6.36 17.90 1.92
CA GLY A 194 7.73 18.35 2.09
C GLY A 194 8.75 17.35 1.55
N PRO A 195 9.93 17.82 1.11
CA PRO A 195 10.92 16.98 0.46
C PRO A 195 11.43 15.87 1.40
N GLY A 196 11.40 14.62 0.94
CA GLY A 196 11.91 13.46 1.68
C GLY A 196 11.00 12.95 2.82
N GLN A 197 9.87 13.61 3.07
CA GLN A 197 8.90 13.18 4.07
C GLN A 197 8.10 11.94 3.61
N VAL A 198 8.00 11.75 2.30
CA VAL A 198 7.48 10.55 1.64
C VAL A 198 8.48 10.14 0.57
N VAL A 199 8.97 8.90 0.62
CA VAL A 199 9.92 8.35 -0.34
C VAL A 199 9.24 7.23 -1.12
N LEU A 200 9.07 7.44 -2.43
CA LEU A 200 8.41 6.49 -3.31
C LEU A 200 9.41 5.51 -3.94
N GLU A 201 9.03 4.24 -3.97
CA GLU A 201 9.76 3.18 -4.67
C GLU A 201 8.84 2.49 -5.69
N SER A 202 9.25 2.48 -6.95
CA SER A 202 8.49 1.81 -8.01
C SER A 202 8.74 0.31 -8.04
N ALA A 203 7.66 -0.46 -8.13
CA ALA A 203 7.69 -1.90 -8.34
C ALA A 203 8.03 -2.26 -9.79
N PHE A 204 7.66 -1.42 -10.77
CA PHE A 204 8.19 -1.51 -12.13
C PHE A 204 9.41 -0.60 -12.30
N VAL A 205 10.51 -1.17 -12.80
CA VAL A 205 11.77 -0.47 -13.05
C VAL A 205 12.17 -0.57 -14.52
N PRO A 206 12.80 0.47 -15.11
CA PRO A 206 13.30 0.41 -16.48
C PRO A 206 14.26 -0.77 -16.70
N VAL A 207 14.17 -1.41 -17.87
CA VAL A 207 15.17 -2.37 -18.33
C VAL A 207 16.26 -1.58 -19.07
N GLY A 208 17.49 -1.62 -18.56
CA GLY A 208 18.66 -0.92 -19.14
C GLY A 208 19.18 -1.50 -20.45
#